data_AF-A0A194W6T4-F1
#
_entry.id   AF-A0A194W6T4-F1
#
_cell.length_a   1.000
_cell.length_b   1.000
_cell.length_c   1.000
_cell.angle_alpha   90.00
_cell.angle_beta   90.00
_cell.angle_gamma   90.00
#
_symmetry.space_group_name_H-M   'P 1'
#
loop_
_entity.id
_entity.type
_entity.pdbx_description
1 polymer ?
#
loop_
_entity_poly.entity_id
_entity_poly.type
_entity_poly.pdbx_seq_one_letter_code
_entity_poly.pdbx_strand_id
1 'polypeptide(L)'
;MANLAKLFLFSPLFLSSALAAFVHPGLLVNDADLTRAKTKIEAGLDPWLSSWYELTNSTFAQADYTNNAVDVVYRGNDGVHADNSASLWHDAAAAFALGLRWKITGNDTYADTAAAILTAWGNTLTGIGVDSSDMDNYLSAGFQGSELANAAELLRDYQPFADNGLQSVINMMNNVFLPMNLAFLNHELGAEHVWTHFFANWELGNMASAMAIAVLSENSTTWDFVVDYFKNGGGNGNINLAVSNLVEEPGTGVLLGQGQESGRDQGHSALDQQMLGVVGQQAWNQGEDLFAYNNSRILQGAEYFARYNLGNDVPFVNYTNSIVYYSEISSASRGATRPTWELLYSHYVQIKGLEAPWTTEYLNYTVNSYGGFEPGAGSLGEGSGRYDGLGWGSLLYHMDESDVAAYRSGSNSSSTAASSSTSVAAVTAVVSSTPASSPASSEASSASLTTTLDSTSSADAAAVTSPVSSTSASASASYDADSSSVVAAASESTPVAALTAVASSASAASASASASATQVVSSTGCSHRRKGHNA
;
A
#
# COMPACT_ATOMS: atom_id res chain seq x y z
N MET A 1 61.85 -43.33 -5.52
CA MET A 1 61.07 -43.55 -4.28
C MET A 1 60.22 -42.31 -4.01
N ALA A 2 59.23 -42.38 -3.13
CA ALA A 2 58.19 -41.36 -3.01
C ALA A 2 58.66 -40.02 -2.42
N ASN A 3 57.94 -38.96 -2.74
CA ASN A 3 57.74 -37.79 -1.87
C ASN A 3 56.27 -37.37 -2.00
N LEU A 4 55.57 -37.24 -0.87
CA LEU A 4 54.16 -36.84 -0.84
C LEU A 4 54.03 -35.32 -1.01
N ALA A 5 53.32 -34.88 -2.06
CA ALA A 5 52.75 -33.54 -2.07
C ALA A 5 51.45 -33.56 -1.24
N LYS A 6 51.35 -32.71 -0.20
CA LYS A 6 50.12 -32.58 0.58
C LYS A 6 49.11 -31.74 -0.20
N LEU A 7 47.98 -32.36 -0.58
CA LEU A 7 46.85 -31.64 -1.13
C LEU A 7 46.15 -30.87 0.01
N PHE A 8 46.39 -29.57 0.11
CA PHE A 8 45.54 -28.70 0.91
C PHE A 8 44.23 -28.48 0.16
N LEU A 9 43.16 -29.09 0.65
CA LEU A 9 41.80 -28.71 0.28
C LEU A 9 41.56 -27.30 0.83
N PHE A 10 41.52 -26.31 -0.06
CA PHE A 10 40.88 -25.05 0.26
C PHE A 10 39.40 -25.33 0.48
N SER A 11 38.93 -25.15 1.73
CA SER A 11 37.50 -24.96 1.98
C SER A 11 37.03 -23.80 1.10
N PRO A 12 35.82 -23.85 0.51
CA PRO A 12 35.22 -22.63 0.00
C PRO A 12 35.20 -21.60 1.13
N LEU A 13 35.58 -20.36 0.81
CA LEU A 13 35.21 -19.24 1.66
C LEU A 13 33.68 -19.23 1.69
N PHE A 14 33.11 -19.20 2.89
CA PHE A 14 31.84 -18.52 3.04
C PHE A 14 32.09 -17.08 2.58
N LEU A 15 31.48 -16.67 1.46
CA LEU A 15 31.28 -15.26 1.23
C LEU A 15 30.38 -14.81 2.39
N SER A 16 30.97 -14.11 3.35
CA SER A 16 30.17 -13.35 4.29
C SER A 16 29.32 -12.42 3.44
N SER A 17 27.99 -12.52 3.57
CA SER A 17 27.13 -11.44 3.12
C SER A 17 27.67 -10.18 3.78
N ALA A 18 28.15 -9.23 2.98
CA ALA A 18 28.19 -7.87 3.46
C ALA A 18 26.73 -7.50 3.70
N LEU A 19 26.41 -7.01 4.90
CA LEU A 19 25.16 -6.31 5.11
C LEU A 19 25.13 -5.16 4.09
N ALA A 20 24.27 -5.27 3.10
CA ALA A 20 23.92 -4.13 2.27
C ALA A 20 23.26 -3.13 3.23
N ALA A 21 23.82 -1.93 3.33
CA ALA A 21 23.11 -0.83 3.96
C ALA A 21 21.88 -0.52 3.10
N PHE A 22 20.80 -0.08 3.74
CA PHE A 22 19.62 0.35 3.01
C PHE A 22 19.93 1.58 2.14
N VAL A 23 19.15 1.72 1.07
CA VAL A 23 19.18 2.86 0.15
C VAL A 23 18.29 3.96 0.71
N HIS A 24 18.79 5.19 0.70
CA HIS A 24 18.10 6.37 1.24
C HIS A 24 18.25 7.58 0.31
N PRO A 25 17.14 8.23 -0.13
CA PRO A 25 15.76 7.78 -0.01
C PRO A 25 15.51 6.53 -0.87
N GLY A 26 14.89 5.50 -0.29
CA GLY A 26 14.69 4.21 -0.98
C GLY A 26 13.44 3.43 -0.57
N LEU A 27 12.37 4.11 -0.15
CA LEU A 27 11.05 3.49 0.01
C LEU A 27 10.20 3.70 -1.24
N LEU A 28 9.05 4.39 -1.18
CA LEU A 28 8.25 4.66 -2.38
C LEU A 28 8.99 5.55 -3.39
N VAL A 29 9.76 6.52 -2.90
CA VAL A 29 10.45 7.55 -3.69
C VAL A 29 11.96 7.39 -3.60
N ASN A 30 12.64 7.57 -4.75
CA ASN A 30 14.11 7.68 -4.85
C ASN A 30 14.53 9.00 -5.51
N ASP A 31 15.84 9.29 -5.52
CA ASP A 31 16.38 10.54 -6.10
C ASP A 31 16.17 10.68 -7.62
N ALA A 32 16.04 9.58 -8.37
CA ALA A 32 15.79 9.63 -9.82
C ALA A 32 14.35 10.03 -10.14
N ASP A 33 13.39 9.64 -9.30
CA ASP A 33 11.99 10.06 -9.37
C ASP A 33 11.84 11.53 -9.02
N LEU A 34 12.49 11.99 -7.94
CA LEU A 34 12.54 13.41 -7.57
C LEU A 34 13.22 14.28 -8.65
N THR A 35 14.33 13.80 -9.22
CA THR A 35 15.04 14.49 -10.31
C THR A 35 14.20 14.57 -11.58
N ARG A 36 13.47 13.49 -11.93
CA ARG A 36 12.53 13.45 -13.06
C ARG A 36 11.41 14.46 -12.85
N ALA A 37 10.67 14.36 -11.74
CA ALA A 37 9.59 15.27 -11.38
C ALA A 37 10.01 16.74 -11.50
N LYS A 38 11.11 17.12 -10.84
CA LYS A 38 11.66 18.47 -10.88
C LYS A 38 11.99 18.93 -12.31
N THR A 39 12.70 18.12 -13.08
CA THR A 39 13.11 18.47 -14.46
C THR A 39 11.91 18.72 -15.36
N LYS A 40 10.84 17.92 -15.22
CA LYS A 40 9.62 18.03 -16.04
C LYS A 40 8.77 19.24 -15.63
N ILE A 41 8.68 19.53 -14.33
CA ILE A 41 8.02 20.75 -13.81
C ILE A 41 8.77 22.00 -14.29
N GLU A 42 10.11 22.04 -14.19
CA GLU A 42 10.93 23.18 -14.65
C GLU A 42 10.84 23.36 -16.19
N ALA A 43 10.63 22.28 -16.94
CA ALA A 43 10.36 22.32 -18.38
C ALA A 43 8.90 22.67 -18.74
N GLY A 44 7.99 22.72 -17.75
CA GLY A 44 6.57 23.01 -17.95
C GLY A 44 5.78 21.89 -18.64
N LEU A 45 6.12 20.62 -18.35
CA LEU A 45 5.53 19.44 -18.98
C LEU A 45 4.47 18.76 -18.12
N ASP A 46 3.33 18.45 -18.73
CA ASP A 46 2.29 17.59 -18.15
C ASP A 46 2.60 16.09 -18.36
N PRO A 47 2.13 15.19 -17.49
CA PRO A 47 1.20 15.43 -16.37
C PRO A 47 1.86 15.98 -15.10
N TRP A 48 3.20 16.00 -15.02
CA TRP A 48 3.95 16.42 -13.83
C TRP A 48 3.59 17.85 -13.38
N LEU A 49 3.45 18.80 -14.31
CA LEU A 49 3.09 20.18 -13.98
C LEU A 49 1.67 20.29 -13.38
N SER A 50 0.68 19.65 -13.99
CA SER A 50 -0.70 19.63 -13.47
C SER A 50 -0.80 18.92 -12.11
N SER A 51 -0.13 17.78 -11.92
CA SER A 51 -0.08 17.09 -10.62
C SER A 51 0.65 17.93 -9.55
N TRP A 52 1.72 18.65 -9.92
CA TRP A 52 2.38 19.63 -9.05
C TRP A 52 1.49 20.82 -8.69
N TYR A 53 0.60 21.26 -9.60
CA TYR A 53 -0.41 22.27 -9.28
C TYR A 53 -1.52 21.74 -8.36
N GLU A 54 -1.92 20.47 -8.42
CA GLU A 54 -2.78 19.89 -7.39
C GLU A 54 -2.05 19.90 -6.03
N LEU A 55 -0.84 19.35 -5.97
CA LEU A 55 -0.03 19.26 -4.75
C LEU A 55 0.18 20.64 -4.11
N THR A 56 0.57 21.65 -4.88
CA THR A 56 0.83 23.00 -4.34
C THR A 56 -0.40 23.80 -3.96
N ASN A 57 -1.60 23.43 -4.44
CA ASN A 57 -2.88 24.01 -4.01
C ASN A 57 -3.55 23.23 -2.86
N SER A 58 -3.15 21.98 -2.59
CA SER A 58 -3.69 21.16 -1.50
C SER A 58 -3.50 21.81 -0.13
N THR A 59 -4.53 21.79 0.73
CA THR A 59 -4.48 22.33 2.10
C THR A 59 -3.48 21.60 2.99
N PHE A 60 -3.26 20.30 2.74
CA PHE A 60 -2.30 19.49 3.49
C PHE A 60 -0.84 19.84 3.16
N ALA A 61 -0.59 20.49 2.02
CA ALA A 61 0.75 20.78 1.55
C ALA A 61 1.25 22.20 1.90
N GLN A 62 0.56 22.97 2.76
CA GLN A 62 0.89 24.38 3.01
C GLN A 62 1.87 24.59 4.16
N ALA A 63 2.71 25.63 4.05
CA ALA A 63 3.78 25.93 4.99
C ALA A 63 3.27 26.25 6.42
N ASP A 64 2.05 26.75 6.54
CA ASP A 64 1.36 27.09 7.79
C ASP A 64 0.47 25.96 8.32
N TYR A 65 0.53 24.75 7.73
CA TYR A 65 -0.12 23.56 8.28
C TYR A 65 0.35 23.30 9.71
N THR A 66 -0.60 22.98 10.60
CA THR A 66 -0.34 22.70 12.02
C THR A 66 -0.76 21.26 12.31
N ASN A 67 0.12 20.52 12.99
CA ASN A 67 -0.11 19.11 13.33
C ASN A 67 -1.26 18.91 14.33
N ASN A 68 -1.81 17.71 14.31
CA ASN A 68 -2.96 17.27 15.09
C ASN A 68 -2.58 16.11 16.04
N ALA A 69 -1.33 16.07 16.51
CA ALA A 69 -0.79 14.96 17.29
C ALA A 69 -1.54 14.72 18.61
N VAL A 70 -1.90 13.46 18.87
CA VAL A 70 -2.59 12.99 20.08
C VAL A 70 -1.84 11.82 20.74
N ASP A 71 -2.16 11.54 22.00
CA ASP A 71 -1.51 10.53 22.83
C ASP A 71 -1.94 9.09 22.49
N VAL A 72 -3.21 8.90 22.12
CA VAL A 72 -3.74 7.63 21.59
C VAL A 72 -4.67 7.89 20.40
N VAL A 73 -4.47 7.15 19.31
CA VAL A 73 -5.35 7.18 18.12
C VAL A 73 -6.40 6.08 18.20
N TYR A 74 -7.67 6.43 18.04
CA TYR A 74 -8.81 5.53 17.97
C TYR A 74 -9.45 5.61 16.58
N ARG A 75 -9.56 4.46 15.91
CA ARG A 75 -10.29 4.27 14.65
C ARG A 75 -11.59 3.54 14.98
N GLY A 76 -12.73 4.09 14.57
CA GLY A 76 -14.03 3.69 15.10
C GLY A 76 -14.31 4.26 16.51
N ASN A 77 -15.35 3.71 17.16
CA ASN A 77 -15.82 4.14 18.48
C ASN A 77 -16.10 2.91 19.34
N ASP A 78 -15.21 2.64 20.29
CA ASP A 78 -15.25 1.46 21.18
C ASP A 78 -16.32 1.55 22.30
N GLY A 79 -17.18 2.57 22.25
CA GLY A 79 -18.19 2.89 23.26
C GLY A 79 -17.67 3.71 24.45
N VAL A 80 -16.36 4.01 24.50
CA VAL A 80 -15.70 4.79 25.55
C VAL A 80 -14.96 6.01 24.96
N HIS A 81 -14.30 5.82 23.83
CA HIS A 81 -13.51 6.80 23.09
C HIS A 81 -14.17 7.09 21.74
N ALA A 82 -14.14 8.36 21.32
CA ALA A 82 -14.60 8.74 19.99
C ALA A 82 -13.46 8.62 18.98
N ASP A 83 -13.80 8.35 17.72
CA ASP A 83 -12.86 8.34 16.61
C ASP A 83 -12.09 9.66 16.54
N ASN A 84 -10.76 9.57 16.48
CA ASN A 84 -9.84 10.67 16.21
C ASN A 84 -8.82 10.33 15.12
N SER A 85 -9.01 9.20 14.41
CA SER A 85 -8.08 8.65 13.42
C SER A 85 -7.84 9.56 12.22
N ALA A 86 -8.79 10.46 11.92
CA ALA A 86 -8.62 11.55 10.97
C ALA A 86 -7.36 12.39 11.22
N SER A 87 -7.04 12.70 12.49
CA SER A 87 -5.84 13.46 12.83
C SER A 87 -4.55 12.78 12.34
N LEU A 88 -4.50 11.44 12.36
CA LEU A 88 -3.30 10.69 11.97
C LEU A 88 -3.13 10.67 10.44
N TRP A 89 -4.19 10.39 9.67
CA TRP A 89 -4.08 10.29 8.21
C TRP A 89 -4.00 11.65 7.50
N HIS A 90 -4.62 12.70 8.08
CA HIS A 90 -4.42 14.08 7.62
C HIS A 90 -2.95 14.53 7.78
N ASP A 91 -2.35 14.27 8.95
CA ASP A 91 -0.97 14.65 9.24
C ASP A 91 0.05 13.81 8.45
N ALA A 92 -0.20 12.51 8.24
CA ALA A 92 0.66 11.64 7.43
C ALA A 92 0.70 12.11 5.96
N ALA A 93 -0.47 12.40 5.36
CA ALA A 93 -0.56 12.96 4.02
C ALA A 93 0.10 14.35 3.92
N ALA A 94 -0.10 15.20 4.92
CA ALA A 94 0.53 16.52 4.99
C ALA A 94 2.06 16.44 5.05
N ALA A 95 2.61 15.61 5.94
CA ALA A 95 4.05 15.42 6.08
C ALA A 95 4.71 14.92 4.78
N PHE A 96 4.08 13.96 4.08
CA PHE A 96 4.60 13.48 2.80
C PHE A 96 4.50 14.54 1.69
N ALA A 97 3.36 15.21 1.54
CA ALA A 97 3.18 16.26 0.52
C ALA A 97 4.13 17.45 0.74
N LEU A 98 4.35 17.86 1.99
CA LEU A 98 5.34 18.88 2.35
C LEU A 98 6.78 18.42 2.09
N GLY A 99 7.12 17.15 2.40
CA GLY A 99 8.41 16.55 2.04
C GLY A 99 8.67 16.56 0.52
N LEU A 100 7.65 16.27 -0.29
CA LEU A 100 7.73 16.40 -1.75
C LEU A 100 7.93 17.87 -2.19
N ARG A 101 7.23 18.84 -1.56
CA ARG A 101 7.49 20.27 -1.85
C ARG A 101 8.93 20.65 -1.54
N TRP A 102 9.49 20.19 -0.41
CA TRP A 102 10.88 20.43 -0.07
C TRP A 102 11.84 19.83 -1.10
N LYS A 103 11.78 18.51 -1.36
CA LYS A 103 12.69 17.84 -2.29
C LYS A 103 12.67 18.43 -3.70
N ILE A 104 11.49 18.82 -4.21
CA ILE A 104 11.35 19.42 -5.54
C ILE A 104 11.90 20.87 -5.55
N THR A 105 11.52 21.70 -4.58
CA THR A 105 11.84 23.15 -4.62
C THR A 105 13.16 23.55 -3.99
N GLY A 106 13.66 22.78 -3.01
CA GLY A 106 14.74 23.19 -2.11
C GLY A 106 14.33 24.28 -1.10
N ASN A 107 13.03 24.49 -0.87
CA ASN A 107 12.55 25.44 0.14
C ASN A 107 12.38 24.77 1.50
N ASP A 108 13.34 24.98 2.39
CA ASP A 108 13.41 24.37 3.72
C ASP A 108 12.18 24.62 4.59
N THR A 109 11.41 25.69 4.37
CA THR A 109 10.16 25.95 5.12
C THR A 109 9.13 24.81 4.97
N TYR A 110 9.14 24.04 3.88
CA TYR A 110 8.27 22.86 3.79
C TYR A 110 8.82 21.67 4.60
N ALA A 111 10.14 21.54 4.72
CA ALA A 111 10.76 20.54 5.58
C ALA A 111 10.64 20.90 7.07
N ASP A 112 10.75 22.18 7.45
CA ASP A 112 10.45 22.67 8.81
C ASP A 112 9.06 22.17 9.26
N THR A 113 8.03 22.40 8.44
CA THR A 113 6.64 22.02 8.76
C THR A 113 6.44 20.51 8.73
N ALA A 114 6.97 19.79 7.74
CA ALA A 114 6.89 18.33 7.68
C ALA A 114 7.60 17.65 8.88
N ALA A 115 8.79 18.15 9.23
CA ALA A 115 9.55 17.70 10.39
C ALA A 115 8.81 18.01 11.69
N ALA A 116 8.16 19.17 11.81
CA ALA A 116 7.36 19.54 12.97
C ALA A 116 6.15 18.62 13.16
N ILE A 117 5.48 18.19 12.07
CA ILE A 117 4.41 17.18 12.13
C ILE A 117 4.94 15.86 12.66
N LEU A 118 5.94 15.28 11.98
CA LEU A 118 6.49 13.96 12.32
C LEU A 118 7.07 13.95 13.74
N THR A 119 7.79 14.99 14.13
CA THR A 119 8.39 15.13 15.47
C THR A 119 7.32 15.32 16.56
N ALA A 120 6.17 15.93 16.25
CA ALA A 120 5.07 16.04 17.21
C ALA A 120 4.45 14.67 17.51
N TRP A 121 4.12 13.87 16.49
CA TRP A 121 3.67 12.49 16.67
C TRP A 121 4.73 11.65 17.38
N GLY A 122 5.99 11.72 16.93
CA GLY A 122 7.13 11.00 17.51
C GLY A 122 7.41 11.28 18.99
N ASN A 123 6.92 12.41 19.51
CA ASN A 123 7.03 12.79 20.92
C ASN A 123 5.73 12.61 21.73
N THR A 124 4.59 12.33 21.08
CA THR A 124 3.26 12.35 21.71
C THR A 124 2.55 11.00 21.66
N LEU A 125 2.65 10.26 20.55
CA LEU A 125 1.90 9.03 20.35
C LEU A 125 2.42 7.90 21.24
N THR A 126 1.54 7.34 22.06
CA THR A 126 1.84 6.23 22.98
C THR A 126 1.17 4.91 22.60
N GLY A 127 0.18 4.94 21.70
CA GLY A 127 -0.49 3.75 21.20
C GLY A 127 -1.57 4.05 20.15
N ILE A 128 -2.05 2.99 19.49
CA ILE A 128 -3.31 3.01 18.75
C ILE A 128 -4.29 2.17 19.58
N GLY A 129 -5.44 2.75 19.94
CA GLY A 129 -6.46 2.13 20.76
C GLY A 129 -7.11 0.94 20.06
N VAL A 130 -7.28 -0.17 20.78
CA VAL A 130 -7.75 -1.45 20.23
C VAL A 130 -9.21 -1.66 20.57
N ASP A 131 -10.09 -1.62 19.58
CA ASP A 131 -11.43 -2.20 19.72
C ASP A 131 -11.33 -3.72 19.56
N SER A 132 -11.66 -4.43 20.64
CA SER A 132 -11.66 -5.90 20.72
C SER A 132 -12.75 -6.59 19.89
N SER A 133 -13.63 -5.85 19.21
CA SER A 133 -14.74 -6.38 18.41
C SER A 133 -14.53 -6.31 16.90
N ASP A 134 -13.75 -5.34 16.38
CA ASP A 134 -13.47 -5.19 14.94
C ASP A 134 -11.96 -5.16 14.61
N MET A 135 -11.06 -4.90 15.57
CA MET A 135 -9.60 -4.88 15.39
C MET A 135 -9.06 -3.86 14.35
N ASP A 136 -9.91 -2.94 13.87
CA ASP A 136 -9.63 -1.98 12.78
C ASP A 136 -8.40 -1.09 13.02
N ASN A 137 -7.96 -0.97 14.28
CA ASN A 137 -6.69 -0.36 14.66
C ASN A 137 -5.45 -0.93 13.93
N TYR A 138 -5.49 -2.19 13.46
CA TYR A 138 -4.41 -2.77 12.66
C TYR A 138 -4.39 -2.25 11.21
N LEU A 139 -5.49 -1.71 10.69
CA LEU A 139 -5.50 -0.99 9.41
C LEU A 139 -4.73 0.34 9.53
N SER A 140 -4.96 1.13 10.59
CA SER A 140 -4.17 2.36 10.80
C SER A 140 -2.74 2.08 11.26
N ALA A 141 -2.46 0.95 11.91
CA ALA A 141 -1.09 0.51 12.14
C ALA A 141 -0.37 0.15 10.81
N GLY A 142 -1.09 -0.36 9.81
CA GLY A 142 -0.56 -0.68 8.49
C GLY A 142 -0.41 0.54 7.58
N PHE A 143 -1.53 1.19 7.23
CA PHE A 143 -1.54 2.27 6.25
C PHE A 143 -0.78 3.50 6.75
N GLN A 144 -1.25 4.16 7.82
CA GLN A 144 -0.58 5.35 8.36
C GLN A 144 0.83 5.05 8.89
N GLY A 145 1.09 3.82 9.34
CA GLY A 145 2.46 3.38 9.69
C GLY A 145 3.42 3.42 8.51
N SER A 146 3.00 2.90 7.35
CA SER A 146 3.74 3.01 6.09
C SER A 146 3.88 4.46 5.63
N GLU A 147 2.81 5.25 5.69
CA GLU A 147 2.80 6.65 5.25
C GLU A 147 3.77 7.53 6.05
N LEU A 148 3.72 7.46 7.39
CA LEU A 148 4.60 8.21 8.29
C LEU A 148 6.06 7.81 8.11
N ALA A 149 6.34 6.51 7.92
CA ALA A 149 7.70 6.04 7.67
C ALA A 149 8.24 6.49 6.30
N ASN A 150 7.41 6.50 5.25
CA ASN A 150 7.77 7.07 3.95
C ASN A 150 8.02 8.58 4.02
N ALA A 151 7.21 9.34 4.79
CA ALA A 151 7.41 10.78 4.99
C ALA A 151 8.68 11.09 5.79
N ALA A 152 8.98 10.32 6.85
CA ALA A 152 10.21 10.47 7.63
C ALA A 152 11.47 10.10 6.86
N GLU A 153 11.40 9.04 6.05
CA GLU A 153 12.47 8.64 5.13
C GLU A 153 12.76 9.72 4.08
N LEU A 154 11.71 10.35 3.54
CA LEU A 154 11.82 11.45 2.57
C LEU A 154 12.49 12.72 3.15
N LEU A 155 12.50 12.88 4.48
CA LEU A 155 13.18 13.97 5.20
C LEU A 155 14.53 13.56 5.83
N ARG A 156 15.01 12.32 5.67
CA ARG A 156 16.17 11.80 6.41
C ARG A 156 17.43 12.68 6.30
N ASP A 157 17.66 13.28 5.14
CA ASP A 157 18.78 14.17 4.83
C ASP A 157 18.54 15.64 5.18
N TYR A 158 17.35 16.02 5.67
CA TYR A 158 17.09 17.35 6.20
C TYR A 158 17.73 17.51 7.59
N GLN A 159 18.93 18.10 7.62
CA GLN A 159 19.77 18.17 8.82
C GLN A 159 19.05 18.57 10.13
N PRO A 160 18.16 19.60 10.17
CA PRO A 160 17.43 19.94 11.40
C PRO A 160 16.51 18.83 11.91
N PHE A 161 15.89 18.05 11.02
CA PHE A 161 15.09 16.88 11.39
C PHE A 161 15.96 15.70 11.79
N ALA A 162 17.05 15.43 11.04
CA ALA A 162 18.00 14.37 11.37
C ALA A 162 18.57 14.53 12.79
N ASP A 163 18.93 15.75 13.19
CA ASP A 163 19.52 16.05 14.50
C ASP A 163 18.50 16.06 15.66
N ASN A 164 17.22 16.42 15.42
CA ASN A 164 16.28 16.77 16.50
C ASN A 164 14.92 16.01 16.49
N GLY A 165 14.57 15.32 15.39
CA GLY A 165 13.24 14.71 15.20
C GLY A 165 13.27 13.26 14.74
N LEU A 166 14.15 12.90 13.81
CA LEU A 166 14.21 11.56 13.20
C LEU A 166 14.27 10.44 14.25
N GLN A 167 15.04 10.62 15.32
CA GLN A 167 15.15 9.61 16.38
C GLN A 167 13.86 9.43 17.20
N SER A 168 13.05 10.47 17.45
CA SER A 168 11.77 10.29 18.15
C SER A 168 10.74 9.62 17.25
N VAL A 169 10.76 9.91 15.94
CA VAL A 169 9.96 9.19 14.95
C VAL A 169 10.35 7.72 14.88
N ILE A 170 11.64 7.39 14.76
CA ILE A 170 12.15 6.01 14.79
C ILE A 170 11.73 5.29 16.09
N ASN A 171 11.73 5.99 17.23
CA ASN A 171 11.27 5.42 18.49
C ASN A 171 9.76 5.15 18.47
N MET A 172 8.93 6.07 17.97
CA MET A 172 7.48 5.85 17.81
C MET A 172 7.19 4.68 16.87
N MET A 173 7.86 4.63 15.70
CA MET A 173 7.68 3.53 14.74
C MET A 173 8.03 2.17 15.35
N ASN A 174 9.13 2.07 16.11
CA ASN A 174 9.56 0.81 16.74
C ASN A 174 8.77 0.43 18.02
N ASN A 175 8.17 1.38 18.72
CA ASN A 175 7.47 1.13 20.00
C ASN A 175 5.94 1.04 19.86
N VAL A 176 5.35 1.66 18.83
CA VAL A 176 3.89 1.68 18.60
C VAL A 176 3.52 0.86 17.37
N PHE A 177 4.02 1.23 16.19
CA PHE A 177 3.57 0.63 14.92
C PHE A 177 4.14 -0.77 14.69
N LEU A 178 5.47 -0.92 14.72
CA LEU A 178 6.13 -2.19 14.38
C LEU A 178 5.69 -3.36 15.28
N PRO A 179 5.52 -3.22 16.61
CA PRO A 179 5.02 -4.32 17.45
C PRO A 179 3.60 -4.76 17.05
N MET A 180 2.74 -3.82 16.65
CA MET A 180 1.41 -4.14 16.12
C MET A 180 1.50 -4.85 14.77
N ASN A 181 2.32 -4.33 13.84
CA ASN A 181 2.49 -4.95 12.53
C ASN A 181 3.05 -6.37 12.63
N LEU A 182 4.02 -6.60 13.52
CA LEU A 182 4.61 -7.92 13.73
C LEU A 182 3.68 -8.88 14.48
N ALA A 183 2.90 -8.42 15.47
CA ALA A 183 1.91 -9.28 16.13
C ALA A 183 0.86 -9.80 15.13
N PHE A 184 0.36 -8.91 14.27
CA PHE A 184 -0.60 -9.23 13.20
C PHE A 184 -0.02 -10.24 12.20
N LEU A 185 1.19 -9.99 11.69
CA LEU A 185 1.84 -10.87 10.70
C LEU A 185 2.39 -12.18 11.29
N ASN A 186 2.60 -12.28 12.60
CA ASN A 186 2.92 -13.55 13.28
C ASN A 186 1.66 -14.28 13.77
N HIS A 187 0.47 -13.72 13.54
CA HIS A 187 -0.83 -14.30 13.91
C HIS A 187 -0.97 -14.56 15.43
N GLU A 188 -0.44 -13.63 16.22
CA GLU A 188 -0.40 -13.73 17.68
C GLU A 188 -1.78 -13.50 18.34
N LEU A 189 -2.73 -12.88 17.63
CA LEU A 189 -4.02 -12.48 18.16
C LEU A 189 -5.07 -13.59 18.03
N GLY A 190 -6.08 -13.58 18.91
CA GLY A 190 -7.03 -14.70 19.05
C GLY A 190 -7.90 -14.99 17.81
N ALA A 191 -8.11 -13.99 16.93
CA ALA A 191 -8.80 -14.16 15.65
C ALA A 191 -7.87 -14.76 14.56
N GLU A 192 -6.58 -14.49 14.65
CA GLU A 192 -5.53 -14.84 13.68
C GLU A 192 -5.02 -16.27 13.82
N HIS A 193 -5.37 -16.95 14.91
CA HIS A 193 -5.15 -18.40 15.07
C HIS A 193 -5.78 -19.25 13.94
N VAL A 194 -6.57 -18.64 13.05
CA VAL A 194 -6.79 -19.13 11.69
C VAL A 194 -6.17 -18.15 10.69
N TRP A 195 -5.01 -18.50 10.12
CA TRP A 195 -4.15 -17.58 9.34
C TRP A 195 -4.82 -16.87 8.15
N THR A 196 -5.88 -17.42 7.57
CA THR A 196 -6.60 -16.80 6.43
C THR A 196 -7.87 -16.04 6.85
N HIS A 197 -8.00 -15.68 8.14
CA HIS A 197 -9.15 -14.95 8.68
C HIS A 197 -9.31 -13.55 8.05
N PHE A 198 -8.29 -12.70 8.19
CA PHE A 198 -8.33 -11.32 7.71
C PHE A 198 -8.18 -11.25 6.19
N PHE A 199 -8.71 -10.16 5.61
CA PHE A 199 -8.62 -9.92 4.18
C PHE A 199 -7.22 -9.43 3.77
N ALA A 200 -6.81 -9.72 2.53
CA ALA A 200 -5.47 -9.44 2.02
C ALA A 200 -4.99 -8.00 2.28
N ASN A 201 -5.84 -6.99 2.11
CA ASN A 201 -5.48 -5.59 2.35
C ASN A 201 -4.91 -5.32 3.76
N TRP A 202 -5.37 -6.05 4.78
CA TRP A 202 -4.92 -5.88 6.16
C TRP A 202 -3.46 -6.29 6.33
N GLU A 203 -3.11 -7.49 5.87
CA GLU A 203 -1.75 -8.00 5.95
C GLU A 203 -0.82 -7.21 5.03
N LEU A 204 -1.27 -6.89 3.80
CA LEU A 204 -0.48 -6.09 2.86
C LEU A 204 -0.17 -4.69 3.40
N GLY A 205 -1.10 -4.04 4.09
CA GLY A 205 -0.85 -2.77 4.79
C GLY A 205 0.15 -2.92 5.94
N ASN A 206 0.00 -3.96 6.77
CA ASN A 206 0.92 -4.22 7.88
C ASN A 206 2.33 -4.59 7.38
N MET A 207 2.45 -5.27 6.23
CA MET A 207 3.71 -5.55 5.54
C MET A 207 4.35 -4.27 4.99
N ALA A 208 3.57 -3.40 4.33
CA ALA A 208 4.05 -2.11 3.84
C ALA A 208 4.61 -1.23 4.98
N SER A 209 3.93 -1.22 6.14
CA SER A 209 4.43 -0.56 7.35
C SER A 209 5.72 -1.20 7.87
N ALA A 210 5.72 -2.51 8.15
CA ALA A 210 6.89 -3.18 8.69
C ALA A 210 8.13 -3.08 7.76
N MET A 211 7.92 -3.11 6.43
CA MET A 211 8.96 -2.87 5.43
C MET A 211 9.45 -1.41 5.44
N ALA A 212 8.54 -0.43 5.55
CA ALA A 212 8.91 0.97 5.68
C ALA A 212 9.74 1.24 6.95
N ILE A 213 9.31 0.69 8.09
CA ILE A 213 9.97 0.84 9.38
C ILE A 213 11.33 0.12 9.40
N ALA A 214 11.45 -1.02 8.71
CA ALA A 214 12.72 -1.74 8.57
C ALA A 214 13.80 -0.86 7.93
N VAL A 215 13.50 -0.22 6.80
CA VAL A 215 14.40 0.76 6.16
C VAL A 215 14.62 1.99 7.03
N LEU A 216 13.55 2.56 7.61
CA LEU A 216 13.64 3.77 8.44
C LEU A 216 14.56 3.58 9.66
N SER A 217 14.65 2.36 10.20
CA SER A 217 15.35 2.05 11.45
C SER A 217 16.58 1.13 11.32
N GLU A 218 17.09 0.92 10.11
CA GLU A 218 18.23 0.03 9.81
C GLU A 218 18.02 -1.44 10.24
N ASN A 219 16.76 -1.89 10.33
CA ASN A 219 16.38 -3.18 10.90
C ASN A 219 16.23 -4.26 9.82
N SER A 220 17.36 -4.84 9.41
CA SER A 220 17.43 -5.95 8.46
C SER A 220 16.65 -7.20 8.90
N THR A 221 16.49 -7.45 10.20
CA THR A 221 15.73 -8.62 10.69
C THR A 221 14.24 -8.50 10.34
N THR A 222 13.65 -7.31 10.48
CA THR A 222 12.27 -7.06 10.06
C THR A 222 12.15 -7.06 8.54
N TRP A 223 13.14 -6.54 7.80
CA TRP A 223 13.17 -6.61 6.34
C TRP A 223 13.11 -8.06 5.83
N ASP A 224 14.03 -8.90 6.30
CA ASP A 224 14.11 -10.31 5.91
C ASP A 224 12.81 -11.05 6.26
N PHE A 225 12.19 -10.74 7.41
CA PHE A 225 10.88 -11.29 7.79
C PHE A 225 9.77 -10.90 6.81
N VAL A 226 9.62 -9.62 6.44
CA VAL A 226 8.53 -9.19 5.54
C VAL A 226 8.75 -9.72 4.11
N VAL A 227 10.00 -9.75 3.64
CA VAL A 227 10.36 -10.30 2.32
C VAL A 227 10.12 -11.81 2.27
N ASP A 228 10.38 -12.55 3.34
CA ASP A 228 10.00 -13.96 3.43
C ASP A 228 8.48 -14.13 3.55
N TYR A 229 7.80 -13.31 4.35
CA TYR A 229 6.35 -13.38 4.54
C TYR A 229 5.56 -13.15 3.23
N PHE A 230 5.96 -12.18 2.41
CA PHE A 230 5.38 -11.97 1.07
C PHE A 230 5.46 -13.21 0.18
N LYS A 231 6.55 -13.97 0.28
CA LYS A 231 6.89 -15.14 -0.55
C LYS A 231 6.30 -16.44 0.01
N ASN A 232 6.40 -16.63 1.32
CA ASN A 232 6.29 -17.90 2.04
C ASN A 232 5.39 -17.85 3.30
N GLY A 233 4.91 -16.68 3.71
CA GLY A 233 3.94 -16.54 4.81
C GLY A 233 2.63 -17.28 4.53
N GLY A 234 1.81 -17.52 5.56
CA GLY A 234 0.60 -18.35 5.40
C GLY A 234 -0.74 -17.63 5.59
N GLY A 235 -0.72 -16.33 5.86
CA GLY A 235 -1.89 -15.46 5.77
C GLY A 235 -2.06 -14.81 4.39
N ASN A 236 -3.14 -14.08 4.22
CA ASN A 236 -3.58 -13.53 2.93
C ASN A 236 -2.68 -12.42 2.36
N GLY A 237 -1.66 -11.95 3.11
CA GLY A 237 -0.60 -11.07 2.61
C GLY A 237 0.49 -11.80 1.79
N ASN A 238 0.58 -13.13 1.85
CA ASN A 238 1.40 -13.89 0.90
C ASN A 238 0.84 -13.70 -0.51
N ILE A 239 1.70 -13.39 -1.48
CA ILE A 239 1.31 -13.11 -2.86
C ILE A 239 0.53 -14.25 -3.57
N ASN A 240 0.72 -15.50 -3.13
CA ASN A 240 -0.02 -16.66 -3.62
C ASN A 240 -1.47 -16.75 -3.08
N LEU A 241 -1.76 -16.06 -1.97
CA LEU A 241 -3.07 -16.00 -1.32
C LEU A 241 -3.76 -14.66 -1.64
N ALA A 242 -3.04 -13.54 -1.59
CA ALA A 242 -3.49 -12.22 -2.07
C ALA A 242 -3.96 -12.27 -3.54
N VAL A 243 -3.23 -13.00 -4.39
CA VAL A 243 -3.64 -13.33 -5.77
C VAL A 243 -3.92 -14.83 -5.83
N SER A 244 -4.99 -15.24 -5.15
CA SER A 244 -5.41 -16.61 -4.83
C SER A 244 -5.34 -17.67 -5.95
N ASN A 245 -5.84 -17.38 -7.15
CA ASN A 245 -5.96 -18.36 -8.23
C ASN A 245 -5.44 -17.81 -9.57
N LEU A 246 -5.02 -18.70 -10.47
CA LEU A 246 -4.79 -18.35 -11.87
C LEU A 246 -5.94 -18.87 -12.73
N VAL A 247 -6.38 -18.05 -13.69
CA VAL A 247 -7.42 -18.38 -14.66
C VAL A 247 -6.98 -17.98 -16.07
N GLU A 248 -7.44 -18.71 -17.08
CA GLU A 248 -7.20 -18.36 -18.49
C GLU A 248 -8.15 -17.25 -18.95
N GLU A 249 -7.61 -16.19 -19.56
CA GLU A 249 -8.41 -15.14 -20.17
C GLU A 249 -9.31 -15.69 -21.30
N PRO A 250 -10.63 -15.42 -21.26
CA PRO A 250 -11.55 -15.79 -22.32
C PRO A 250 -11.14 -15.24 -23.69
N GLY A 251 -10.73 -16.14 -24.59
CA GLY A 251 -10.40 -15.83 -25.99
C GLY A 251 -8.91 -15.74 -26.30
N THR A 252 -8.03 -15.53 -25.32
CA THR A 252 -6.57 -15.45 -25.52
C THR A 252 -5.80 -16.61 -24.88
N GLY A 253 -6.29 -17.13 -23.75
CA GLY A 253 -5.57 -18.12 -22.94
C GLY A 253 -4.44 -17.55 -22.08
N VAL A 254 -4.29 -16.22 -22.00
CA VAL A 254 -3.31 -15.55 -21.11
C VAL A 254 -3.72 -15.76 -19.65
N LEU A 255 -2.76 -16.05 -18.77
CA LEU A 255 -3.04 -16.30 -17.35
C LEU A 255 -3.23 -14.99 -16.58
N LEU A 256 -4.44 -14.81 -16.04
CA LEU A 256 -4.84 -13.73 -15.14
C LEU A 256 -4.88 -14.26 -13.70
N GLY A 257 -4.67 -13.38 -12.71
CA GLY A 257 -4.62 -13.72 -11.29
C GLY A 257 -5.83 -13.20 -10.52
N GLN A 258 -6.69 -14.10 -10.02
CA GLN A 258 -7.84 -13.73 -9.19
C GLN A 258 -7.39 -13.17 -7.83
N GLY A 259 -7.68 -11.89 -7.59
CA GLY A 259 -7.48 -11.25 -6.29
C GLY A 259 -8.35 -11.85 -5.19
N GLN A 260 -7.81 -11.92 -3.97
CA GLN A 260 -8.46 -12.52 -2.81
C GLN A 260 -9.82 -11.88 -2.53
N GLU A 261 -9.90 -10.55 -2.60
CA GLU A 261 -11.11 -9.77 -2.29
C GLU A 261 -12.08 -9.62 -3.48
N SER A 262 -11.79 -10.20 -4.65
CA SER A 262 -12.63 -10.00 -5.85
C SER A 262 -14.06 -10.55 -5.68
N GLY A 263 -14.28 -11.51 -4.78
CA GLY A 263 -15.62 -11.99 -4.41
C GLY A 263 -16.36 -11.12 -3.37
N ARG A 264 -15.67 -10.17 -2.72
CA ARG A 264 -16.22 -9.23 -1.72
C ARG A 264 -16.76 -7.98 -2.41
N ASP A 265 -15.86 -7.13 -2.91
CA ASP A 265 -16.15 -5.93 -3.70
C ASP A 265 -14.88 -5.40 -4.38
N GLN A 266 -15.05 -4.52 -5.36
CA GLN A 266 -13.93 -3.97 -6.13
C GLN A 266 -13.23 -2.78 -5.45
N GLY A 267 -13.81 -2.17 -4.41
CA GLY A 267 -13.20 -1.06 -3.68
C GLY A 267 -12.05 -1.51 -2.76
N HIS A 268 -12.19 -2.70 -2.15
CA HIS A 268 -11.12 -3.36 -1.40
C HIS A 268 -10.17 -4.13 -2.34
N SER A 269 -10.67 -4.76 -3.41
CA SER A 269 -9.79 -5.34 -4.44
C SER A 269 -8.85 -4.32 -5.10
N ALA A 270 -9.26 -3.04 -5.16
CA ALA A 270 -8.41 -1.93 -5.59
C ALA A 270 -7.32 -1.58 -4.55
N LEU A 271 -7.62 -1.74 -3.26
CA LEU A 271 -6.66 -1.51 -2.17
C LEU A 271 -5.58 -2.62 -2.15
N ASP A 272 -5.95 -3.86 -2.46
CA ASP A 272 -4.96 -4.93 -2.72
C ASP A 272 -3.96 -4.49 -3.80
N GLN A 273 -4.42 -3.94 -4.93
CA GLN A 273 -3.52 -3.51 -6.00
C GLN A 273 -2.63 -2.33 -5.56
N GLN A 274 -3.19 -1.41 -4.77
CA GLN A 274 -2.45 -0.27 -4.21
C GLN A 274 -1.35 -0.73 -3.24
N MET A 275 -1.67 -1.61 -2.29
CA MET A 275 -0.69 -2.11 -1.31
C MET A 275 0.34 -3.06 -1.94
N LEU A 276 -0.05 -3.89 -2.93
CA LEU A 276 0.90 -4.68 -3.71
C LEU A 276 1.88 -3.78 -4.51
N GLY A 277 1.39 -2.67 -5.06
CA GLY A 277 2.24 -1.65 -5.67
C GLY A 277 3.23 -1.05 -4.68
N VAL A 278 2.74 -0.66 -3.48
CA VAL A 278 3.56 -0.09 -2.41
C VAL A 278 4.67 -1.06 -1.95
N VAL A 279 4.33 -2.29 -1.57
CA VAL A 279 5.30 -3.32 -1.14
C VAL A 279 6.28 -3.65 -2.26
N GLY A 280 5.81 -3.76 -3.51
CA GLY A 280 6.66 -4.00 -4.67
C GLY A 280 7.68 -2.88 -4.91
N GLN A 281 7.27 -1.62 -4.76
CA GLN A 281 8.13 -0.45 -5.01
C GLN A 281 9.13 -0.20 -3.88
N GLN A 282 8.72 -0.40 -2.62
CA GLN A 282 9.63 -0.36 -1.47
C GLN A 282 10.73 -1.43 -1.60
N ALA A 283 10.36 -2.67 -1.99
CA ALA A 283 11.32 -3.73 -2.25
C ALA A 283 12.24 -3.41 -3.45
N TRP A 284 11.68 -2.91 -4.55
CA TRP A 284 12.42 -2.60 -5.77
C TRP A 284 13.47 -1.50 -5.57
N ASN A 285 13.16 -0.43 -4.82
CA ASN A 285 14.11 0.62 -4.50
C ASN A 285 15.25 0.17 -3.55
N GLN A 286 15.09 -0.96 -2.85
CA GLN A 286 16.14 -1.64 -2.09
C GLN A 286 16.82 -2.78 -2.87
N GLY A 287 16.43 -3.02 -4.13
CA GLY A 287 17.01 -4.03 -5.02
C GLY A 287 16.41 -5.43 -4.97
N GLU A 288 15.29 -5.63 -4.25
CA GLU A 288 14.55 -6.91 -4.20
C GLU A 288 13.36 -6.88 -5.18
N ASP A 289 13.37 -7.77 -6.18
CA ASP A 289 12.46 -7.74 -7.33
C ASP A 289 11.13 -8.47 -7.08
N LEU A 290 10.37 -8.03 -6.06
CA LEU A 290 9.06 -8.61 -5.74
C LEU A 290 8.05 -8.44 -6.88
N PHE A 291 8.19 -7.41 -7.72
CA PHE A 291 7.36 -7.23 -8.91
C PHE A 291 7.55 -8.35 -9.94
N ALA A 292 8.75 -8.93 -10.10
CA ALA A 292 8.98 -10.08 -10.98
C ALA A 292 8.71 -11.44 -10.30
N TYR A 293 8.58 -11.47 -8.97
CA TYR A 293 8.44 -12.71 -8.20
C TYR A 293 7.21 -13.53 -8.63
N ASN A 294 7.36 -14.85 -8.60
CA ASN A 294 6.33 -15.83 -8.98
C ASN A 294 5.73 -15.61 -10.38
N ASN A 295 6.58 -15.30 -11.37
CA ASN A 295 6.20 -14.95 -12.74
C ASN A 295 5.35 -13.67 -12.82
N SER A 296 5.80 -12.62 -12.12
CA SER A 296 5.08 -11.34 -11.97
C SER A 296 3.66 -11.51 -11.43
N ARG A 297 3.50 -12.19 -10.28
CA ARG A 297 2.17 -12.47 -9.72
C ARG A 297 1.37 -11.21 -9.36
N ILE A 298 2.04 -10.10 -9.03
CA ILE A 298 1.39 -8.78 -8.88
C ILE A 298 0.78 -8.33 -10.21
N LEU A 299 1.51 -8.39 -11.33
CA LEU A 299 0.96 -8.07 -12.66
C LEU A 299 -0.23 -8.96 -13.03
N GLN A 300 -0.17 -10.25 -12.70
CA GLN A 300 -1.30 -11.17 -12.96
C GLN A 300 -2.57 -10.72 -12.20
N GLY A 301 -2.42 -10.26 -10.95
CA GLY A 301 -3.49 -9.62 -10.18
C GLY A 301 -4.00 -8.32 -10.80
N ALA A 302 -3.08 -7.44 -11.18
CA ALA A 302 -3.39 -6.16 -11.80
C ALA A 302 -4.16 -6.31 -13.12
N GLU A 303 -3.72 -7.19 -14.03
CA GLU A 303 -4.41 -7.47 -15.30
C GLU A 303 -5.83 -8.01 -15.07
N TYR A 304 -6.02 -8.91 -14.09
CA TYR A 304 -7.35 -9.46 -13.74
C TYR A 304 -8.30 -8.37 -13.23
N PHE A 305 -7.84 -7.58 -12.24
CA PHE A 305 -8.61 -6.50 -11.65
C PHE A 305 -8.96 -5.42 -12.68
N ALA A 306 -7.96 -4.99 -13.45
CA ALA A 306 -8.09 -3.98 -14.50
C ALA A 306 -9.15 -4.39 -15.52
N ARG A 307 -9.01 -5.60 -16.08
CA ARG A 307 -9.91 -6.16 -17.08
C ARG A 307 -11.36 -6.20 -16.59
N TYR A 308 -11.58 -6.65 -15.35
CA TYR A 308 -12.93 -6.70 -14.79
C TYR A 308 -13.53 -5.32 -14.60
N ASN A 309 -12.75 -4.36 -14.08
CA ASN A 309 -13.23 -3.02 -13.75
C ASN A 309 -13.34 -2.09 -14.97
N LEU A 310 -12.73 -2.43 -16.11
CA LEU A 310 -13.05 -1.90 -17.45
C LEU A 310 -14.38 -2.43 -18.03
N GLY A 311 -15.06 -3.35 -17.33
CA GLY A 311 -16.36 -3.89 -17.72
C GLY A 311 -16.33 -5.23 -18.47
N ASN A 312 -15.16 -5.85 -18.64
CA ASN A 312 -15.06 -7.17 -19.28
C ASN A 312 -15.26 -8.31 -18.28
N ASP A 313 -15.84 -9.43 -18.69
CA ASP A 313 -16.14 -10.54 -17.77
C ASP A 313 -14.95 -11.51 -17.64
N VAL A 314 -14.48 -11.72 -16.40
CA VAL A 314 -13.38 -12.62 -16.06
C VAL A 314 -13.90 -13.94 -15.47
N PRO A 315 -13.21 -15.08 -15.66
CA PRO A 315 -13.56 -16.31 -14.96
C PRO A 315 -13.31 -16.15 -13.46
N PHE A 316 -14.17 -16.73 -12.64
CA PHE A 316 -14.03 -16.77 -11.19
C PHE A 316 -13.97 -18.22 -10.70
N VAL A 317 -13.00 -18.51 -9.83
CA VAL A 317 -12.88 -19.76 -9.08
C VAL A 317 -13.45 -19.51 -7.70
N ASN A 318 -14.42 -20.33 -7.26
CA ASN A 318 -15.09 -20.15 -5.97
C ASN A 318 -14.07 -19.99 -4.84
N TYR A 319 -14.06 -18.83 -4.21
CA TYR A 319 -13.16 -18.51 -3.10
C TYR A 319 -13.76 -18.94 -1.77
N THR A 320 -12.94 -19.38 -0.83
CA THR A 320 -13.37 -19.74 0.52
C THR A 320 -12.22 -19.57 1.51
N ASN A 321 -12.45 -18.85 2.60
CA ASN A 321 -11.57 -18.86 3.78
C ASN A 321 -12.38 -19.32 5.03
N SER A 322 -11.91 -18.99 6.22
CA SER A 322 -12.57 -19.34 7.48
C SER A 322 -13.82 -18.52 7.83
N ILE A 323 -14.09 -17.41 7.14
CA ILE A 323 -15.21 -16.50 7.45
C ILE A 323 -16.16 -16.25 6.26
N VAL A 324 -15.71 -16.39 5.02
CA VAL A 324 -16.50 -16.11 3.81
C VAL A 324 -16.37 -17.19 2.74
N TYR A 325 -17.44 -17.30 1.93
CA TYR A 325 -17.52 -18.11 0.72
C TYR A 325 -18.06 -17.22 -0.40
N TYR A 326 -17.40 -17.23 -1.55
CA TYR A 326 -17.82 -16.51 -2.76
C TYR A 326 -17.87 -17.48 -3.93
N SER A 327 -18.97 -17.47 -4.70
CA SER A 327 -19.15 -18.29 -5.91
C SER A 327 -19.07 -17.49 -7.22
N GLU A 328 -18.93 -16.17 -7.14
CA GLU A 328 -18.84 -15.27 -8.28
C GLU A 328 -18.02 -14.02 -7.90
N ILE A 329 -17.52 -13.31 -8.92
CA ILE A 329 -16.86 -12.02 -8.74
C ILE A 329 -17.89 -10.93 -8.42
N SER A 330 -17.64 -10.14 -7.39
CA SER A 330 -18.58 -9.14 -6.92
C SER A 330 -18.60 -7.91 -7.84
N SER A 331 -19.81 -7.55 -8.27
CA SER A 331 -20.07 -6.31 -9.03
C SER A 331 -20.19 -5.06 -8.15
N ALA A 332 -20.14 -5.22 -6.81
CA ALA A 332 -20.12 -4.09 -5.89
C ALA A 332 -18.89 -3.21 -6.14
N SER A 333 -19.13 -1.91 -6.30
CA SER A 333 -18.11 -0.91 -6.63
C SER A 333 -17.33 -1.17 -7.94
N ARG A 334 -17.85 -1.97 -8.90
CA ARG A 334 -17.17 -2.24 -10.18
C ARG A 334 -16.85 -0.92 -10.91
N GLY A 335 -15.58 -0.73 -11.25
CA GLY A 335 -15.01 0.53 -11.72
C GLY A 335 -14.28 1.35 -10.65
N ALA A 336 -14.20 0.87 -9.39
CA ALA A 336 -13.51 1.57 -8.31
C ALA A 336 -12.01 1.78 -8.59
N THR A 337 -11.56 3.03 -8.42
CA THR A 337 -10.19 3.45 -8.70
C THR A 337 -9.44 3.84 -7.41
N ARG A 338 -8.16 3.49 -7.32
CA ARG A 338 -7.22 3.97 -6.30
C ARG A 338 -5.86 4.31 -6.95
N PRO A 339 -5.11 5.32 -6.46
CA PRO A 339 -3.77 5.64 -6.95
C PRO A 339 -2.77 4.48 -6.83
N THR A 340 -2.23 4.02 -7.95
CA THR A 340 -1.13 3.03 -8.09
C THR A 340 -0.81 2.70 -9.57
N TRP A 341 -1.60 3.18 -10.54
CA TRP A 341 -1.58 2.65 -11.90
C TRP A 341 -0.47 3.26 -12.75
N GLU A 342 -0.06 4.50 -12.45
CA GLU A 342 1.17 5.09 -12.99
C GLU A 342 2.40 4.26 -12.55
N LEU A 343 2.44 3.81 -11.30
CA LEU A 343 3.49 2.93 -10.78
C LEU A 343 3.51 1.57 -11.50
N LEU A 344 2.38 0.86 -11.52
CA LEU A 344 2.29 -0.48 -12.11
C LEU A 344 2.62 -0.47 -13.62
N TYR A 345 2.11 0.52 -14.35
CA TYR A 345 2.42 0.69 -15.78
C TYR A 345 3.89 1.05 -16.03
N SER A 346 4.42 2.05 -15.31
CA SER A 346 5.81 2.49 -15.47
C SER A 346 6.79 1.35 -15.14
N HIS A 347 6.47 0.57 -14.11
CA HIS A 347 7.26 -0.60 -13.75
C HIS A 347 7.19 -1.71 -14.82
N TYR A 348 6.00 -2.21 -15.16
CA TYR A 348 5.89 -3.40 -16.01
C TYR A 348 6.06 -3.11 -17.51
N VAL A 349 5.44 -2.07 -18.05
CA VAL A 349 5.48 -1.78 -19.50
C VAL A 349 6.72 -0.99 -19.87
N GLN A 350 7.05 0.05 -19.10
CA GLN A 350 8.13 0.96 -19.49
C GLN A 350 9.51 0.46 -19.04
N ILE A 351 9.68 0.10 -17.77
CA ILE A 351 10.92 -0.40 -17.18
C ILE A 351 11.21 -1.86 -17.57
N LYS A 352 10.31 -2.81 -17.29
CA LYS A 352 10.53 -4.24 -17.60
C LYS A 352 10.29 -4.61 -19.06
N GLY A 353 9.47 -3.84 -19.79
CA GLY A 353 9.16 -4.11 -21.20
C GLY A 353 8.20 -5.29 -21.41
N LEU A 354 7.29 -5.53 -20.47
CA LEU A 354 6.27 -6.59 -20.56
C LEU A 354 5.00 -6.09 -21.25
N GLU A 355 4.32 -7.00 -21.95
CA GLU A 355 2.96 -6.78 -22.43
C GLU A 355 1.99 -6.82 -21.24
N ALA A 356 1.35 -5.69 -20.94
CA ALA A 356 0.36 -5.54 -19.87
C ALA A 356 -0.85 -4.74 -20.41
N PRO A 357 -1.65 -5.32 -21.32
CA PRO A 357 -2.70 -4.59 -22.04
C PRO A 357 -3.77 -4.02 -21.10
N TRP A 358 -4.21 -4.79 -20.10
CA TRP A 358 -5.28 -4.34 -19.22
C TRP A 358 -4.79 -3.30 -18.21
N THR A 359 -3.57 -3.43 -17.67
CA THR A 359 -2.91 -2.41 -16.84
C THR A 359 -2.72 -1.11 -17.63
N THR A 360 -2.38 -1.20 -18.92
CA THR A 360 -2.25 -0.04 -19.82
C THR A 360 -3.60 0.64 -20.05
N GLU A 361 -4.66 -0.12 -20.38
CA GLU A 361 -5.99 0.45 -20.55
C GLU A 361 -6.55 1.01 -19.24
N TYR A 362 -6.24 0.38 -18.10
CA TYR A 362 -6.69 0.83 -16.79
C TYR A 362 -5.98 2.09 -16.30
N LEU A 363 -4.67 2.26 -16.57
CA LEU A 363 -4.00 3.55 -16.38
C LEU A 363 -4.73 4.66 -17.16
N ASN A 364 -5.03 4.41 -18.44
CA ASN A 364 -5.76 5.38 -19.26
C ASN A 364 -7.15 5.67 -18.67
N TYR A 365 -7.87 4.66 -18.17
CA TYR A 365 -9.15 4.84 -17.51
C TYR A 365 -9.05 5.67 -16.21
N THR A 366 -8.07 5.40 -15.34
CA THR A 366 -7.92 6.10 -14.06
C THR A 366 -7.51 7.55 -14.25
N VAL A 367 -6.46 7.86 -15.02
CA VAL A 367 -6.03 9.26 -15.19
C VAL A 367 -7.08 10.12 -15.88
N ASN A 368 -7.84 9.56 -16.84
CA ASN A 368 -8.98 10.28 -17.42
C ASN A 368 -10.11 10.50 -16.39
N SER A 369 -10.40 9.51 -15.54
CA SER A 369 -11.41 9.62 -14.48
C SER A 369 -11.01 10.62 -13.37
N TYR A 370 -9.72 10.82 -13.15
CA TYR A 370 -9.17 11.81 -12.22
C TYR A 370 -8.95 13.21 -12.85
N GLY A 371 -9.17 13.37 -14.16
CA GLY A 371 -9.09 14.67 -14.84
C GLY A 371 -7.74 14.98 -15.52
N GLY A 372 -6.84 14.01 -15.64
CA GLY A 372 -5.62 14.08 -16.45
C GLY A 372 -4.35 13.53 -15.79
N PHE A 373 -4.39 13.24 -14.48
CA PHE A 373 -3.25 12.78 -13.69
C PHE A 373 -3.73 11.98 -12.47
N GLU A 374 -2.86 11.15 -11.90
CA GLU A 374 -3.12 10.39 -10.68
C GLU A 374 -2.97 11.28 -9.42
N PRO A 375 -4.00 11.35 -8.56
CA PRO A 375 -4.04 12.26 -7.41
C PRO A 375 -3.26 11.74 -6.20
N GLY A 376 -3.05 12.62 -5.23
CA GLY A 376 -2.48 12.29 -3.92
C GLY A 376 -3.51 12.03 -2.81
N ALA A 377 -3.02 11.57 -1.66
CA ALA A 377 -3.77 11.54 -0.42
C ALA A 377 -4.30 12.95 -0.06
N GLY A 378 -5.57 13.03 0.33
CA GLY A 378 -6.29 14.29 0.59
C GLY A 378 -6.82 15.03 -0.64
N SER A 379 -6.34 14.74 -1.86
CA SER A 379 -6.86 15.37 -3.09
C SER A 379 -8.28 14.91 -3.44
N LEU A 380 -8.64 13.66 -3.09
CA LEU A 380 -9.95 13.06 -3.40
C LEU A 380 -11.05 13.42 -2.38
N GLY A 381 -10.77 14.27 -1.39
CA GLY A 381 -11.69 14.63 -0.31
C GLY A 381 -11.58 13.72 0.93
N GLU A 382 -12.63 13.68 1.74
CA GLU A 382 -12.60 13.05 3.07
C GLU A 382 -13.02 11.57 3.13
N GLY A 383 -12.63 10.94 4.24
CA GLY A 383 -12.89 9.54 4.59
C GLY A 383 -11.63 8.67 4.47
N SER A 384 -11.40 7.78 5.46
CA SER A 384 -10.19 6.93 5.60
C SER A 384 -9.76 6.26 4.30
N GLY A 385 -10.71 5.74 3.52
CA GLY A 385 -10.48 5.09 2.23
C GLY A 385 -9.75 5.94 1.16
N ARG A 386 -9.68 7.27 1.36
CA ARG A 386 -8.97 8.22 0.48
C ARG A 386 -7.56 8.58 1.00
N TYR A 387 -7.17 7.97 2.12
CA TYR A 387 -5.89 8.12 2.82
C TYR A 387 -5.33 6.75 3.28
N ASP A 388 -5.69 5.62 2.65
CA ASP A 388 -4.98 4.35 2.90
C ASP A 388 -3.62 4.27 2.15
N GLY A 389 -3.24 5.32 1.41
CA GLY A 389 -1.99 5.39 0.66
C GLY A 389 -1.77 6.71 -0.08
N LEU A 390 -0.50 7.10 -0.20
CA LEU A 390 -0.04 8.45 -0.53
C LEU A 390 -0.36 8.97 -1.94
N GLY A 391 -0.46 8.08 -2.94
CA GLY A 391 -0.72 8.44 -4.34
C GLY A 391 0.41 9.21 -5.03
N TRP A 392 0.06 10.30 -5.72
CA TRP A 392 0.97 11.17 -6.50
C TRP A 392 1.67 10.50 -7.70
N GLY A 393 1.09 9.44 -8.28
CA GLY A 393 1.81 8.63 -9.28
C GLY A 393 2.20 9.35 -10.57
N SER A 394 1.41 10.33 -11.04
CA SER A 394 1.79 11.14 -12.22
C SER A 394 2.92 12.13 -11.95
N LEU A 395 3.16 12.47 -10.68
CA LEU A 395 4.30 13.29 -10.26
C LEU A 395 5.55 12.42 -10.06
N LEU A 396 5.38 11.25 -9.46
CA LEU A 396 6.49 10.40 -9.00
C LEU A 396 6.96 9.37 -10.02
N TYR A 397 6.03 8.61 -10.62
CA TYR A 397 6.36 7.40 -11.36
C TYR A 397 6.34 7.61 -12.88
N HIS A 398 5.43 8.44 -13.40
CA HIS A 398 5.26 8.68 -14.84
C HIS A 398 6.58 8.93 -15.57
N MET A 399 6.71 8.36 -16.78
CA MET A 399 7.89 8.45 -17.64
C MET A 399 7.46 8.74 -19.09
N ASP A 400 8.10 9.70 -19.76
CA ASP A 400 7.94 9.86 -21.22
C ASP A 400 8.95 9.02 -22.03
N GLU A 401 8.83 9.05 -23.35
CA GLU A 401 9.73 8.33 -24.27
C GLU A 401 11.23 8.60 -24.00
N SER A 402 11.59 9.80 -23.56
CA SER A 402 12.98 10.18 -23.28
C SER A 402 13.48 9.57 -21.97
N ASP A 403 12.64 9.50 -20.93
CA ASP A 403 12.96 8.85 -19.66
C ASP A 403 13.13 7.34 -19.86
N VAL A 404 12.24 6.73 -20.63
CA VAL A 404 12.29 5.29 -20.96
C VAL A 404 13.50 4.96 -21.83
N ALA A 405 13.85 5.83 -22.80
CA ALA A 405 15.06 5.69 -23.60
C ALA A 405 16.34 5.86 -22.75
N ALA A 406 16.36 6.79 -21.78
CA ALA A 406 17.47 6.97 -20.85
C ALA A 406 17.66 5.73 -19.96
N TYR A 407 16.58 5.21 -19.37
CA TYR A 407 16.61 4.00 -18.54
C TYR A 407 17.16 2.79 -19.32
N ARG A 408 16.64 2.54 -20.53
CA ARG A 408 17.09 1.44 -21.42
C ARG A 408 18.52 1.63 -21.95
N SER A 409 19.03 2.86 -21.99
CA SER A 409 20.43 3.14 -22.33
C SER A 409 21.37 2.90 -21.14
N GLY A 410 20.94 3.23 -19.93
CA GLY A 410 21.67 2.95 -18.69
C GLY A 410 21.81 1.45 -18.43
N SER A 411 20.73 0.68 -18.52
CA SER A 411 20.75 -0.77 -18.26
C SER A 411 21.65 -1.54 -19.24
N ASN A 412 21.66 -1.15 -20.53
CA ASN A 412 22.58 -1.71 -21.54
C ASN A 412 24.07 -1.34 -21.30
N SER A 413 24.32 -0.19 -20.66
CA SER A 413 25.68 0.20 -20.26
C SER A 413 26.18 -0.64 -19.08
N SER A 414 25.29 -1.02 -18.15
CA SER A 414 25.61 -1.94 -17.06
C SER A 414 25.78 -3.40 -17.52
N SER A 415 24.95 -3.89 -18.45
CA SER A 415 25.03 -5.28 -18.93
C SER A 415 26.29 -5.57 -19.77
N THR A 416 26.81 -4.55 -20.47
CA THR A 416 28.08 -4.66 -21.21
C THR A 416 29.30 -4.73 -20.28
N ALA A 417 29.23 -4.23 -19.04
CA ALA A 417 30.29 -4.38 -18.04
C ALA A 417 30.40 -5.81 -17.46
N ALA A 418 29.29 -6.56 -17.41
CA ALA A 418 29.25 -7.91 -16.86
C ALA A 418 29.72 -9.01 -17.85
N SER A 419 29.79 -8.69 -19.14
CA SER A 419 29.93 -9.68 -20.22
C SER A 419 31.39 -10.05 -20.56
N SER A 420 32.16 -10.54 -19.57
CA SER A 420 33.44 -11.22 -19.82
C SER A 420 33.26 -12.74 -19.81
N SER A 421 33.43 -13.37 -20.97
CA SER A 421 32.92 -14.72 -21.24
C SER A 421 33.75 -15.85 -20.61
N THR A 422 33.09 -16.79 -19.93
CA THR A 422 33.58 -18.16 -19.74
C THR A 422 32.50 -19.14 -20.18
N SER A 423 32.66 -19.75 -21.35
CA SER A 423 31.73 -20.76 -21.88
C SER A 423 32.02 -22.15 -21.30
N VAL A 424 31.07 -22.69 -20.55
CA VAL A 424 31.10 -24.09 -20.10
C VAL A 424 30.11 -24.90 -20.94
N ALA A 425 30.57 -26.00 -21.53
CA ALA A 425 29.77 -26.81 -22.42
C ALA A 425 28.68 -27.60 -21.67
N ALA A 426 27.50 -27.74 -22.27
CA ALA A 426 26.41 -28.53 -21.72
C ALA A 426 26.77 -30.02 -21.64
N VAL A 427 26.55 -30.64 -20.48
CA VAL A 427 26.69 -32.09 -20.27
C VAL A 427 25.31 -32.71 -20.16
N THR A 428 24.96 -33.58 -21.10
CA THR A 428 23.66 -34.27 -21.13
C THR A 428 23.60 -35.33 -20.03
N ALA A 429 22.71 -35.17 -19.05
CA ALA A 429 22.50 -36.17 -18.00
C ALA A 429 21.71 -37.37 -18.55
N VAL A 430 22.33 -38.55 -18.52
CA VAL A 430 21.68 -39.81 -18.91
C VAL A 430 21.04 -40.46 -17.69
N VAL A 431 19.72 -40.71 -17.76
CA VAL A 431 19.00 -41.44 -16.71
C VAL A 431 19.46 -42.90 -16.66
N SER A 432 19.69 -43.43 -15.46
CA SER A 432 19.94 -44.85 -15.19
C SER A 432 19.24 -45.25 -13.89
N SER A 433 18.71 -46.47 -13.83
CA SER A 433 17.68 -46.86 -12.86
C SER A 433 17.94 -48.22 -12.19
N THR A 434 17.08 -48.57 -11.22
CA THR A 434 16.99 -49.86 -10.49
C THR A 434 18.00 -50.08 -9.34
N PRO A 435 17.72 -50.99 -8.36
CA PRO A 435 16.47 -51.00 -7.58
C PRO A 435 16.63 -51.31 -6.06
N ALA A 436 15.62 -50.90 -5.29
CA ALA A 436 15.03 -51.52 -4.08
C ALA A 436 15.87 -52.33 -3.06
N SER A 437 15.79 -51.94 -1.78
CA SER A 437 15.85 -52.88 -0.64
C SER A 437 15.24 -52.30 0.67
N SER A 438 14.27 -53.01 1.25
CA SER A 438 13.82 -52.91 2.66
C SER A 438 13.67 -54.34 3.20
N PRO A 439 13.85 -54.61 4.52
CA PRO A 439 12.65 -54.79 5.37
C PRO A 439 12.84 -54.49 6.88
N ALA A 440 11.73 -54.57 7.64
CA ALA A 440 11.55 -54.92 9.07
C ALA A 440 12.44 -54.25 10.16
N SER A 441 11.97 -53.59 11.22
CA SER A 441 10.79 -53.68 12.13
C SER A 441 10.92 -54.64 13.35
N SER A 442 10.99 -54.08 14.57
CA SER A 442 10.44 -54.69 15.82
C SER A 442 10.59 -53.78 17.05
N GLU A 443 9.47 -53.51 17.74
CA GLU A 443 9.27 -53.44 19.22
C GLU A 443 10.16 -52.55 20.14
N ALA A 444 9.84 -52.32 21.43
CA ALA A 444 8.61 -51.81 22.09
C ALA A 444 8.72 -52.00 23.63
N SER A 445 8.70 -50.92 24.41
CA SER A 445 8.39 -50.90 25.86
C SER A 445 8.28 -49.44 26.33
N SER A 446 7.19 -48.90 26.89
CA SER A 446 6.25 -49.35 27.95
C SER A 446 6.76 -49.11 29.38
N ALA A 447 6.30 -48.00 29.98
CA ALA A 447 6.17 -47.81 31.42
C ALA A 447 4.91 -46.97 31.69
N SER A 448 4.14 -47.29 32.74
CA SER A 448 2.84 -46.68 33.05
C SER A 448 2.64 -46.54 34.57
N LEU A 449 1.81 -45.58 35.00
CA LEU A 449 1.21 -45.42 36.33
C LEU A 449 0.15 -44.29 36.24
N THR A 450 -1.08 -44.51 35.78
CA THR A 450 -2.28 -45.04 36.49
C THR A 450 -2.50 -44.58 37.93
N THR A 451 -3.53 -43.74 38.13
CA THR A 451 -4.65 -43.90 39.11
C THR A 451 -5.79 -42.98 38.63
N THR A 452 -6.98 -43.43 38.20
CA THR A 452 -8.14 -44.00 38.96
C THR A 452 -8.76 -43.01 39.95
N LEU A 453 -10.08 -42.79 40.07
CA LEU A 453 -11.35 -43.23 39.43
C LEU A 453 -12.38 -42.07 39.69
N ASP A 454 -13.66 -41.99 39.31
CA ASP A 454 -14.72 -42.84 38.71
C ASP A 454 -15.81 -41.85 38.13
N SER A 455 -17.02 -42.14 37.62
CA SER A 455 -17.81 -43.35 37.28
C SER A 455 -18.98 -42.99 36.32
N THR A 456 -19.56 -43.99 35.63
CA THR A 456 -21.01 -44.18 35.23
C THR A 456 -21.86 -43.03 34.63
N SER A 457 -22.78 -43.26 33.67
CA SER A 457 -23.20 -44.47 32.91
C SER A 457 -24.25 -44.16 31.81
N SER A 458 -24.30 -45.01 30.76
CA SER A 458 -25.50 -45.45 29.97
C SER A 458 -26.41 -44.44 29.23
N ALA A 459 -26.97 -44.73 28.04
CA ALA A 459 -26.75 -45.81 27.06
C ALA A 459 -27.47 -45.55 25.70
N ASP A 460 -26.93 -46.15 24.64
CA ASP A 460 -27.57 -46.75 23.44
C ASP A 460 -28.55 -46.03 22.46
N ALA A 461 -28.38 -46.44 21.19
CA ALA A 461 -29.40 -46.67 20.14
C ALA A 461 -29.93 -45.54 19.20
N ALA A 462 -29.19 -45.35 18.09
CA ALA A 462 -29.66 -45.58 16.70
C ALA A 462 -30.92 -44.87 16.11
N ALA A 463 -30.66 -43.75 15.40
CA ALA A 463 -30.86 -43.57 13.95
C ALA A 463 -32.25 -43.26 13.29
N VAL A 464 -32.12 -42.70 12.06
CA VAL A 464 -33.05 -42.59 10.91
C VAL A 464 -34.00 -41.36 10.82
N THR A 465 -34.12 -40.83 9.58
CA THR A 465 -35.06 -39.83 9.01
C THR A 465 -34.94 -38.33 9.34
N SER A 466 -34.71 -37.54 8.28
CA SER A 466 -34.93 -36.10 8.10
C SER A 466 -36.24 -35.85 7.30
N PRO A 467 -36.62 -34.62 6.88
CA PRO A 467 -36.32 -33.26 7.39
C PRO A 467 -37.59 -32.37 7.54
N VAL A 468 -37.55 -31.32 8.38
CA VAL A 468 -38.40 -30.11 8.22
C VAL A 468 -37.64 -28.86 8.65
N SER A 469 -37.85 -27.77 7.90
CA SER A 469 -37.29 -26.43 8.01
C SER A 469 -37.32 -25.79 9.41
N SER A 470 -36.26 -25.07 9.76
CA SER A 470 -36.24 -24.01 10.78
C SER A 470 -35.81 -22.69 10.16
N THR A 471 -36.68 -21.68 10.17
CA THR A 471 -36.37 -20.32 9.70
C THR A 471 -35.52 -19.57 10.72
N SER A 472 -34.21 -19.46 10.49
CA SER A 472 -33.33 -18.57 11.24
C SER A 472 -33.39 -17.17 10.65
N ALA A 473 -33.92 -16.20 11.41
CA ALA A 473 -33.87 -14.79 11.01
C ALA A 473 -32.43 -14.28 11.20
N SER A 474 -31.77 -13.92 10.11
CA SER A 474 -30.48 -13.23 10.14
C SER A 474 -30.70 -11.78 10.61
N ALA A 475 -30.18 -11.43 11.78
CA ALA A 475 -30.14 -10.05 12.23
C ALA A 475 -29.11 -9.29 11.39
N SER A 476 -29.58 -8.35 10.56
CA SER A 476 -28.72 -7.49 9.76
C SER A 476 -28.10 -6.41 10.65
N ALA A 477 -26.82 -6.56 10.99
CA ALA A 477 -26.00 -5.44 11.44
C ALA A 477 -25.75 -4.51 10.24
N SER A 478 -26.14 -3.24 10.35
CA SER A 478 -25.91 -2.23 9.34
C SER A 478 -24.53 -1.60 9.55
N TYR A 479 -23.60 -1.89 8.65
CA TYR A 479 -22.33 -1.15 8.54
C TYR A 479 -22.52 -0.02 7.52
N ASP A 480 -22.49 1.23 7.99
CA ASP A 480 -22.57 2.42 7.14
C ASP A 480 -21.22 2.68 6.46
N ALA A 481 -20.98 2.02 5.32
CA ALA A 481 -19.86 2.32 4.46
C ALA A 481 -20.17 3.55 3.58
N ASP A 482 -19.74 4.75 3.99
CA ASP A 482 -19.75 5.95 3.13
C ASP A 482 -18.66 5.86 2.03
N SER A 483 -18.91 4.93 1.10
CA SER A 483 -18.24 4.88 -0.20
C SER A 483 -19.06 5.66 -1.22
N SER A 484 -19.15 6.98 -1.01
CA SER A 484 -19.89 7.93 -1.86
C SER A 484 -19.35 7.96 -3.29
N SER A 485 -19.87 7.07 -4.13
CA SER A 485 -19.54 6.93 -5.55
C SER A 485 -20.14 8.06 -6.40
N VAL A 486 -19.31 8.78 -7.15
CA VAL A 486 -19.77 9.82 -8.07
C VAL A 486 -20.18 9.19 -9.40
N VAL A 487 -21.49 9.12 -9.66
CA VAL A 487 -22.02 8.71 -10.97
C VAL A 487 -21.84 9.86 -11.96
N ALA A 488 -20.92 9.71 -12.91
CA ALA A 488 -20.71 10.66 -14.00
C ALA A 488 -21.90 10.66 -14.98
N ALA A 489 -22.89 11.52 -14.72
CA ALA A 489 -24.03 11.71 -15.61
C ALA A 489 -23.62 12.45 -16.90
N ALA A 490 -23.55 11.73 -18.02
CA ALA A 490 -23.28 12.32 -19.32
C ALA A 490 -24.37 13.34 -19.69
N SER A 491 -23.96 14.59 -19.97
CA SER A 491 -24.84 15.61 -20.55
C SER A 491 -24.23 16.13 -21.86
N GLU A 492 -25.01 16.07 -22.93
CA GLU A 492 -24.58 16.54 -24.25
C GLU A 492 -24.39 18.06 -24.24
N SER A 493 -23.22 18.55 -24.66
CA SER A 493 -23.04 19.94 -25.03
C SER A 493 -22.20 20.05 -26.30
N THR A 494 -22.69 20.85 -27.25
CA THR A 494 -22.05 21.05 -28.56
C THR A 494 -21.01 22.17 -28.48
N PRO A 495 -19.95 22.12 -29.32
CA PRO A 495 -18.74 22.91 -29.08
C PRO A 495 -18.90 24.40 -29.45
N VAL A 496 -18.24 25.25 -28.66
CA VAL A 496 -17.94 26.65 -29.02
C VAL A 496 -16.47 26.75 -29.42
N ALA A 497 -16.20 27.45 -30.51
CA ALA A 497 -14.89 27.41 -31.18
C ALA A 497 -13.77 28.14 -30.42
N ALA A 498 -12.55 27.62 -30.55
CA ALA A 498 -11.33 28.26 -30.05
C ALA A 498 -11.04 29.58 -30.78
N LEU A 499 -10.48 30.56 -30.06
CA LEU A 499 -10.02 31.83 -30.60
C LEU A 499 -8.68 32.21 -29.98
N THR A 500 -7.59 31.97 -30.72
CA THR A 500 -6.23 32.35 -30.35
C THR A 500 -6.03 33.87 -30.45
N ALA A 501 -5.43 34.48 -29.42
CA ALA A 501 -4.88 35.83 -29.49
C ALA A 501 -3.49 35.86 -28.82
N VAL A 502 -2.55 36.61 -29.42
CA VAL A 502 -1.13 36.65 -29.03
C VAL A 502 -0.83 37.86 -28.15
N ALA A 503 0.19 37.72 -27.29
CA ALA A 503 0.57 38.66 -26.25
C ALA A 503 0.92 40.10 -26.72
N SER A 504 0.79 41.05 -25.80
CA SER A 504 1.70 42.20 -25.69
C SER A 504 1.76 42.74 -24.26
N SER A 505 2.90 43.33 -23.88
CA SER A 505 3.22 43.78 -22.52
C SER A 505 3.06 45.29 -22.32
N ALA A 506 2.61 45.73 -21.14
CA ALA A 506 2.89 47.08 -20.63
C ALA A 506 2.82 47.15 -19.10
N SER A 507 3.68 47.97 -18.49
CA SER A 507 3.77 48.21 -17.05
C SER A 507 3.16 49.54 -16.64
N ALA A 508 2.49 49.60 -15.49
CA ALA A 508 2.36 50.83 -14.69
C ALA A 508 2.12 50.49 -13.21
N ALA A 509 2.69 51.29 -12.31
CA ALA A 509 2.45 51.20 -10.87
C ALA A 509 1.98 52.55 -10.32
N SER A 510 1.06 52.53 -9.36
CA SER A 510 0.80 53.67 -8.47
C SER A 510 0.19 53.18 -7.17
N ALA A 511 0.70 53.66 -6.05
CA ALA A 511 0.14 53.41 -4.72
C ALA A 511 -0.41 54.70 -4.12
N SER A 512 -1.52 54.61 -3.40
CA SER A 512 -1.93 55.60 -2.40
C SER A 512 -2.82 54.94 -1.35
N ALA A 513 -2.60 55.31 -0.09
CA ALA A 513 -3.43 54.90 1.04
C ALA A 513 -4.17 56.13 1.60
N SER A 514 -5.24 55.92 2.38
CA SER A 514 -5.30 56.37 3.79
C SER A 514 -6.70 56.39 4.41
N ALA A 515 -6.71 56.27 5.75
CA ALA A 515 -7.64 56.86 6.72
C ALA A 515 -9.16 56.51 6.71
N SER A 516 -9.51 55.60 7.62
CA SER A 516 -10.38 55.83 8.79
C SER A 516 -11.51 56.88 8.77
N ALA A 517 -12.71 56.48 9.23
CA ALA A 517 -13.26 57.00 10.51
C ALA A 517 -14.48 56.19 11.04
N THR A 518 -14.56 56.06 12.36
CA THR A 518 -15.65 55.41 13.12
C THR A 518 -16.80 56.37 13.42
N GLN A 519 -18.07 55.90 13.40
CA GLN A 519 -19.03 56.33 14.44
C GLN A 519 -20.21 55.35 14.67
N VAL A 520 -20.84 55.50 15.83
CA VAL A 520 -21.89 54.64 16.41
C VAL A 520 -23.14 55.48 16.72
N VAL A 521 -24.33 55.00 16.37
CA VAL A 521 -25.61 55.34 17.02
C VAL A 521 -26.50 54.07 17.08
N SER A 522 -27.38 53.99 18.08
CA SER A 522 -28.15 52.78 18.46
C SER A 522 -29.67 52.98 18.41
N SER A 523 -30.41 51.86 18.49
CA SER A 523 -31.85 51.74 18.84
C SER A 523 -32.85 52.30 17.79
N THR A 524 -34.15 51.94 17.76
CA THR A 524 -34.96 51.03 18.61
C THR A 524 -36.05 50.35 17.76
N GLY A 525 -36.51 49.14 18.10
CA GLY A 525 -37.67 48.52 17.41
C GLY A 525 -38.12 47.17 17.99
N CYS A 526 -39.12 47.18 18.87
CA CYS A 526 -39.69 45.98 19.51
C CYS A 526 -41.14 45.77 19.05
N SER A 527 -41.59 44.52 18.84
CA SER A 527 -42.87 43.98 19.38
C SER A 527 -43.29 42.59 18.82
N HIS A 528 -43.50 41.60 19.71
CA HIS A 528 -44.57 40.56 19.67
C HIS A 528 -44.59 39.50 18.51
N ARG A 529 -45.01 38.22 18.71
CA ARG A 529 -45.33 37.44 19.94
C ARG A 529 -45.37 35.90 19.68
N ARG A 530 -44.93 35.13 20.69
CA ARG A 530 -45.45 33.81 21.18
C ARG A 530 -45.78 32.64 20.22
N LYS A 531 -45.10 31.50 20.50
CA LYS A 531 -45.59 30.14 20.90
C LYS A 531 -46.59 29.38 20.00
N GLY A 532 -46.45 28.05 19.77
CA GLY A 532 -45.36 27.10 20.09
C GLY A 532 -45.84 25.73 20.65
N HIS A 533 -44.87 24.80 20.84
CA HIS A 533 -44.95 23.46 21.48
C HIS A 533 -45.71 22.31 20.77
N ASN A 534 -44.95 21.22 20.59
CA ASN A 534 -45.28 19.79 20.73
C ASN A 534 -46.47 19.18 19.95
N ALA A 535 -46.13 18.17 19.13
CA ALA A 535 -46.19 16.79 19.63
C ALA A 535 -44.74 16.27 19.73
#